data_AF-A0A382S214-F1
#
_entry.id   AF-A0A382S214-F1
#
_cell.length_a   1.000
_cell.length_b   1.000
_cell.length_c   1.000
_cell.angle_alpha   90.00
_cell.angle_beta   90.00
_cell.angle_gamma   90.00
#
_symmetry.space_group_name_H-M   'P 1'
#
loop_
_entity.id
_entity.type
_entity.pdbx_description
1 polymer ?
#
loop_
_entity_poly.entity_id
_entity_poly.type
_entity_poly.pdbx_seq_one_letter_code
_entity_poly.pdbx_strand_id
1 'polypeptide(L)'
;RLMDQARGLEELGYDTHMIFVNTSLDVALQRNAERARSVPEEIVVKSWKDVQANIGKFNNFFKGRMVIVDNNDHNDNPFTEVWKRVQGLLRKKVTNTRATNWIASELAMKKR
;
A
#
# COMPACT_ATOMS: atom_id res chain seq x y z
N ARG A 1 -9.45 -10.61 4.10
CA ARG A 1 -8.05 -10.98 4.39
C ARG A 1 -7.13 -9.76 4.55
N LEU A 2 -6.85 -8.96 3.51
CA LEU A 2 -5.92 -7.82 3.63
C LEU A 2 -6.30 -6.82 4.73
N MET A 3 -7.56 -6.38 4.75
CA MET A 3 -8.02 -5.45 5.80
C MET A 3 -8.01 -6.08 7.20
N ASP A 4 -8.19 -7.40 7.31
CA ASP A 4 -8.15 -8.10 8.60
C ASP A 4 -6.72 -8.15 9.12
N GLN A 5 -5.75 -8.38 8.23
CA GLN A 5 -4.33 -8.27 8.55
C GLN A 5 -3.94 -6.84 8.94
N ALA A 6 -4.45 -5.84 8.22
CA ALA A 6 -4.23 -4.44 8.56
C ALA A 6 -4.81 -4.11 9.94
N ARG A 7 -6.03 -4.53 10.24
CA ARG A 7 -6.64 -4.37 11.58
C ARG A 7 -5.82 -5.05 12.67
N GLY A 8 -5.34 -6.27 12.44
CA GLY A 8 -4.47 -6.96 13.40
C GLY A 8 -3.18 -6.18 13.70
N LEU A 9 -2.59 -5.54 12.69
CA LEU A 9 -1.44 -4.66 12.89
C LEU A 9 -1.82 -3.38 13.65
N GLU A 10 -2.97 -2.79 13.34
CA GLU A 10 -3.49 -1.62 14.07
C GLU A 10 -3.77 -1.96 15.55
N GLU A 11 -4.25 -3.16 15.84
CA GLU A 11 -4.39 -3.66 17.20
C GLU A 11 -3.04 -3.80 17.91
N LEU A 12 -1.97 -4.16 17.20
CA LEU A 12 -0.61 -4.17 17.79
C LEU A 12 -0.01 -2.76 17.94
N GLY A 13 -0.68 -1.72 17.46
CA GLY A 13 -0.23 -0.33 17.55
C GLY A 13 0.36 0.23 16.25
N TYR A 14 0.52 -0.57 15.21
CA TYR A 14 1.07 -0.08 13.94
C TYR A 14 0.10 0.88 13.24
N ASP A 15 0.65 1.83 12.49
CA ASP A 15 -0.12 2.64 11.55
C ASP A 15 -0.03 2.03 10.15
N THR A 16 -1.17 1.69 9.56
CA THR A 16 -1.24 0.96 8.29
C THR A 16 -1.59 1.89 7.14
N HIS A 17 -0.81 1.78 6.06
CA HIS A 17 -0.95 2.55 4.84
C HIS A 17 -0.97 1.61 3.65
N MET A 18 -1.58 2.06 2.55
CA MET A 18 -1.67 1.25 1.33
C MET A 18 -1.11 2.01 0.14
N ILE A 19 -0.24 1.35 -0.61
CA ILE A 19 0.20 1.82 -1.93
C ILE A 19 -0.54 0.97 -2.96
N PHE A 20 -1.33 1.61 -3.81
CA PHE A 20 -2.06 0.96 -4.89
C PHE A 20 -1.42 1.33 -6.21
N VAL A 21 -0.73 0.36 -6.82
CA VAL A 21 -0.11 0.54 -8.13
C VAL A 21 -1.11 0.14 -9.20
N ASN A 22 -1.57 1.12 -9.95
CA ASN A 22 -2.52 0.98 -11.03
C ASN A 22 -1.78 0.87 -12.37
N THR A 23 -2.25 -0.03 -13.23
CA THR A 23 -1.75 -0.23 -14.60
C THR A 23 -2.92 -0.63 -15.50
N SER A 24 -2.84 -0.37 -16.79
CA SER A 24 -3.79 -0.87 -17.78
C SER A 24 -3.63 -2.38 -17.95
N LEU A 25 -4.71 -3.04 -18.37
CA LEU A 25 -4.67 -4.49 -18.61
C LEU A 25 -3.67 -4.84 -19.71
N ASP A 26 -3.59 -4.03 -20.77
CA ASP A 26 -2.67 -4.26 -21.89
C ASP A 26 -1.21 -4.21 -21.45
N VAL A 27 -0.84 -3.22 -20.63
CA VAL A 27 0.51 -3.10 -20.06
C VAL A 27 0.80 -4.28 -19.12
N ALA A 28 -0.18 -4.74 -18.35
CA ALA A 28 -0.03 -5.89 -17.47
C ALA A 28 0.21 -7.19 -18.26
N LEU A 29 -0.52 -7.40 -19.37
CA LEU A 29 -0.36 -8.54 -20.27
C LEU A 29 0.99 -8.50 -20.99
N GLN A 30 1.35 -7.35 -21.57
CA GLN A 30 2.65 -7.15 -22.22
C GLN A 30 3.80 -7.47 -21.27
N ARG A 31 3.80 -6.88 -20.06
CA ARG A 31 4.84 -7.13 -19.05
C ARG A 31 4.85 -8.57 -18.56
N ASN A 32 3.72 -9.28 -18.57
CA ASN A 32 3.69 -10.69 -18.23
C ASN A 32 4.34 -11.56 -19.32
N ALA A 33 4.12 -11.23 -20.60
CA ALA A 33 4.74 -11.92 -21.73
C ALA A 33 6.26 -11.67 -21.80
N GLU A 34 6.72 -10.48 -21.43
CA GLU A 34 8.15 -10.11 -21.42
C GLU A 34 8.94 -10.74 -20.25
N ARG A 35 8.28 -11.31 -19.25
CA ARG A 35 8.94 -11.93 -18.09
C ARG A 35 9.50 -13.31 -18.44
N ALA A 36 10.69 -13.61 -17.92
CA ALA A 36 11.31 -14.94 -18.02
C ALA A 36 10.45 -16.09 -17.48
N ARG A 37 9.52 -15.80 -16.56
CA ARG A 37 8.45 -16.70 -16.12
C ARG A 37 7.13 -15.96 -16.24
N SER A 38 6.28 -16.41 -17.15
CA SER A 38 4.95 -15.86 -17.37
C SER A 38 3.88 -16.76 -16.71
N VAL A 39 2.74 -16.17 -16.40
CA VAL A 39 1.52 -16.92 -16.04
C VAL A 39 0.53 -16.90 -17.19
N PRO A 40 -0.41 -17.87 -17.28
CA PRO A 40 -1.49 -17.84 -18.26
C PRO A 40 -2.24 -16.49 -18.24
N GLU A 41 -2.59 -15.98 -19.41
CA GLU A 41 -3.23 -14.66 -19.57
C GLU A 41 -4.54 -14.55 -18.78
N GLU A 42 -5.34 -15.63 -18.73
CA GLU A 42 -6.57 -15.67 -17.94
C GLU A 42 -6.33 -15.35 -16.46
N ILE A 43 -5.21 -15.81 -15.90
CA ILE A 43 -4.83 -15.52 -14.52
C ILE A 43 -4.46 -14.04 -14.38
N VAL A 44 -3.77 -13.46 -15.36
CA VAL A 44 -3.44 -12.02 -15.37
C VAL A 44 -4.71 -11.18 -15.40
N VAL A 45 -5.62 -11.48 -16.33
CA VAL A 45 -6.90 -10.77 -16.50
C VAL A 45 -7.74 -10.87 -15.24
N LYS A 46 -7.88 -12.09 -14.69
CA LYS A 46 -8.63 -12.32 -13.46
C LYS A 46 -8.01 -11.55 -12.29
N SER A 47 -6.71 -11.69 -12.06
CA SER A 47 -6.01 -11.02 -10.95
C SER A 47 -6.12 -9.50 -11.07
N TRP A 48 -6.00 -8.96 -12.28
CA TRP A 48 -6.16 -7.54 -12.55
C TRP A 48 -7.59 -7.07 -12.21
N LYS A 49 -8.62 -7.76 -12.71
CA LYS A 49 -10.04 -7.43 -12.44
C LYS A 49 -10.35 -7.50 -10.96
N ASP A 50 -9.88 -8.54 -10.27
CA ASP A 50 -10.09 -8.71 -8.83
C ASP A 50 -9.47 -7.56 -8.03
N VAL A 51 -8.27 -7.11 -8.38
CA VAL A 51 -7.63 -5.95 -7.73
C VAL A 51 -8.40 -4.66 -8.00
N GLN A 52 -8.79 -4.41 -9.26
CA GLN A 52 -9.53 -3.22 -9.65
C GLN A 52 -10.90 -3.14 -8.98
N ALA A 53 -11.64 -4.25 -8.91
CA ALA A 53 -12.95 -4.30 -8.28
C ALA A 53 -12.91 -3.96 -6.77
N ASN A 54 -11.76 -4.14 -6.12
CA ASN A 54 -11.59 -3.85 -4.69
C ASN A 54 -11.07 -2.44 -4.39
N ILE A 55 -10.73 -1.62 -5.39
CA ILE A 55 -10.13 -0.29 -5.18
C ILE A 55 -10.99 0.61 -4.29
N GLY A 56 -12.32 0.65 -4.52
CA GLY A 56 -13.24 1.45 -3.73
C GLY A 56 -13.30 1.00 -2.27
N LYS A 57 -13.22 -0.31 -2.03
CA LYS A 57 -13.20 -0.89 -0.69
C LYS A 57 -11.91 -0.50 0.07
N PHE A 58 -10.78 -0.53 -0.63
CA PHE A 58 -9.49 -0.11 -0.07
C PHE A 58 -9.46 1.39 0.21
N ASN A 59 -9.99 2.21 -0.69
CA ASN A 59 -10.08 3.65 -0.49
C ASN A 59 -10.95 4.00 0.72
N ASN A 60 -12.07 3.29 0.93
CA ASN A 60 -12.89 3.49 2.11
C ASN A 60 -12.20 3.07 3.42
N PHE A 61 -11.41 1.98 3.39
CA PHE A 61 -10.70 1.47 4.57
C PHE A 61 -9.50 2.35 4.95
N PHE A 62 -8.61 2.65 3.99
CA PHE A 62 -7.39 3.41 4.23
C PHE A 62 -7.60 4.93 4.19
N LYS A 63 -8.63 5.42 3.49
CA LYS A 63 -8.95 6.84 3.35
C LYS A 63 -7.71 7.62 2.91
N GLY A 64 -7.36 8.71 3.62
CA GLY A 64 -6.15 9.50 3.38
C GLY A 64 -4.80 8.79 3.65
N ARG A 65 -4.81 7.48 3.98
CA ARG A 65 -3.63 6.62 4.12
C ARG A 65 -3.39 5.73 2.89
N MET A 66 -4.16 5.93 1.82
CA MET A 66 -3.97 5.27 0.53
C MET A 66 -3.22 6.18 -0.44
N VAL A 67 -2.16 5.66 -1.07
CA VAL A 67 -1.41 6.31 -2.14
C VAL A 67 -1.66 5.55 -3.43
N ILE A 68 -2.37 6.17 -4.37
CA ILE A 68 -2.58 5.61 -5.71
C ILE A 68 -1.41 6.06 -6.61
N VAL A 69 -0.85 5.11 -7.35
CA VAL A 69 0.29 5.28 -8.25
C VAL A 69 -0.08 4.72 -9.61
N ASP A 70 -0.16 5.56 -10.63
CA ASP A 70 -0.33 5.08 -12.00
C ASP A 70 1.04 4.73 -12.59
N ASN A 71 1.19 3.49 -13.08
CA ASN A 71 2.45 2.93 -13.61
C ASN A 71 2.23 2.34 -15.02
N ASN A 72 1.58 3.13 -15.88
CA ASN A 72 1.24 2.74 -17.25
C ASN A 72 2.41 2.87 -18.21
N ASP A 73 3.17 3.96 -18.11
CA ASP A 73 4.33 4.20 -18.97
C ASP A 73 5.61 3.78 -18.23
N HIS A 74 6.51 3.10 -18.95
CA HIS A 74 7.82 2.69 -18.45
C HIS A 74 8.83 3.84 -18.45
N ASN A 75 8.57 4.90 -19.23
CA ASN A 75 9.38 6.13 -19.26
C ASN A 75 8.96 7.11 -18.17
N ASP A 76 7.76 6.95 -17.63
CA ASP A 76 7.32 7.74 -16.49
C ASP A 76 7.97 7.20 -15.22
N ASN A 77 8.54 8.09 -14.42
CA ASN A 77 9.21 7.74 -13.17
C ASN A 77 8.34 8.22 -11.99
N PRO A 78 7.31 7.45 -11.61
CA PRO A 78 6.42 7.86 -10.54
C PRO A 78 7.12 7.87 -9.18
N PHE A 79 8.33 7.30 -9.05
CA PHE A 79 9.01 7.16 -7.77
C PHE A 79 9.22 8.49 -7.08
N THR A 80 9.55 9.56 -7.80
CA THR A 80 9.78 10.87 -7.17
C THR A 80 8.50 11.41 -6.52
N GLU A 81 7.36 11.28 -7.19
CA GLU A 81 6.08 11.76 -6.66
C GLU A 81 5.59 10.85 -5.52
N VAL A 82 5.65 9.53 -5.71
CA VAL A 82 5.28 8.54 -4.70
C VAL A 82 6.13 8.71 -3.45
N TRP A 83 7.44 8.91 -3.61
CA TRP A 83 8.35 9.19 -2.52
C TRP A 83 7.91 10.40 -1.70
N LYS A 84 7.57 11.52 -2.37
CA LYS A 84 7.07 12.72 -1.69
C LYS A 84 5.77 12.44 -0.92
N ARG A 85 4.83 11.70 -1.51
CA ARG A 85 3.57 11.32 -0.85
C ARG A 85 3.81 10.42 0.37
N VAL A 86 4.64 9.39 0.24
CA VAL A 86 4.99 8.47 1.32
C VAL A 86 5.77 9.19 2.43
N GLN A 87 6.75 10.04 2.09
CA GLN A 87 7.44 10.91 3.05
C GLN A 87 6.44 11.76 3.85
N GLY A 88 5.44 12.34 3.18
CA GLY A 88 4.39 13.11 3.85
C GLY A 88 3.59 12.30 4.86
N LEU A 89 3.32 11.02 4.58
CA LEU A 89 2.66 10.10 5.50
C LEU A 89 3.55 9.76 6.71
N LEU A 90 4.83 9.43 6.47
CA LEU A 90 5.78 9.07 7.54
C LEU A 90 6.07 10.21 8.51
N ARG A 91 5.93 11.47 8.08
CA ARG A 91 6.08 12.65 8.95
C ARG A 91 4.88 12.88 9.88
N LYS A 92 3.74 12.25 9.62
CA LYS A 92 2.58 12.36 10.50
C LYS A 92 2.86 11.62 11.80
N LYS A 93 2.43 12.21 12.91
CA LYS A 93 2.53 11.56 14.21
C LYS A 93 1.60 10.35 14.25
N VAL A 94 2.06 9.28 14.92
CA VAL A 94 1.23 8.12 15.21
C VAL A 94 0.03 8.57 16.05
N THR A 95 -1.17 8.22 15.61
CA THR A 95 -2.44 8.54 16.31
C THR A 95 -2.96 7.38 17.15
N ASN A 96 -2.38 6.19 16.99
CA ASN A 96 -2.81 4.99 17.69
C ASN A 96 -2.40 5.03 19.17
N THR A 97 -3.39 4.98 20.07
CA THR A 97 -3.20 5.03 21.53
C THR A 97 -2.26 3.94 22.04
N ARG A 98 -2.32 2.72 21.48
CA ARG A 98 -1.44 1.62 21.92
C ARG A 98 0.02 1.93 21.61
N ALA A 99 0.30 2.46 20.43
CA ALA A 99 1.64 2.91 20.08
C ALA A 99 2.10 4.12 20.89
N THR A 100 1.23 5.11 21.13
CA THR A 100 1.63 6.26 21.97
C THR A 100 1.96 5.82 23.40
N ASN A 101 1.21 4.87 23.95
CA ASN A 101 1.49 4.31 25.28
C ASN A 101 2.80 3.53 25.29
N TRP A 102 3.06 2.71 24.27
CA TRP A 102 4.31 1.98 24.13
C TRP A 102 5.52 2.93 24.01
N ILE A 103 5.41 3.99 23.18
CA ILE A 103 6.45 5.02 23.06
C ILE A 103 6.71 5.69 24.42
N ALA A 104 5.65 6.02 25.17
CA ALA A 104 5.78 6.63 26.49
C ALA A 104 6.47 5.70 27.50
N SER A 105 6.16 4.39 27.49
CA SER A 105 6.83 3.42 28.36
C SER A 105 8.31 3.27 28.01
N GLU A 106 8.66 3.18 26.73
CA GLU A 106 10.06 3.09 26.27
C GLU A 106 10.87 4.33 26.66
N LEU A 107 10.29 5.53 26.53
CA LEU A 107 10.93 6.78 26.95
C LEU A 107 11.11 6.85 28.47
N ALA A 108 10.17 6.32 29.26
CA ALA A 108 10.30 6.26 30.71
C ALA A 108 11.39 5.27 31.14
N MET A 109 11.52 4.13 30.47
CA MET A 109 12.58 3.15 30.74
C MET A 109 13.96 3.70 30.44
N LYS A 110 14.14 4.44 29.34
CA LYS A 110 15.44 5.06 28.99
C LYS A 110 15.90 6.17 29.93
N LYS A 111 14.97 6.75 30.70
CA LYS A 111 15.28 7.81 31.69
C LYS A 111 15.75 7.25 33.03
N ARG A 112 15.56 5.96 33.29
CA ARG A 112 16.04 5.26 34.50
C ARG A 112 17.44 4.70 34.27
#